data_AF-A0A524G9T8-F1
#
_entry.id   AF-A0A524G9T8-F1
#
_cell.length_a   1.000
_cell.length_b   1.000
_cell.length_c   1.000
_cell.angle_alpha   90.00
_cell.angle_beta   90.00
_cell.angle_gamma   90.00
#
_symmetry.space_group_name_H-M   'P 1'
#
loop_
_entity.id
_entity.type
_entity.pdbx_description
1 polymer ?
#
loop_
_entity_poly.entity_id
_entity_poly.type
_entity_poly.pdbx_seq_one_letter_code
_entity_poly.pdbx_strand_id
1 'polypeptide(L)'
;MLKRGNLIAAFTMVMFMTVPLIFIFLEEDYITSPYVDDDKATFSGNIVQEGDSRIHSMRIYDNVTRIHCVLTCGGADFDLYGRFGERPSIDEYDFIGYSSEGENVYYDYPESGILHLMVRSYSGIGHYNLLVELEYSETEE
;
A
#
# COMPACT_ATOMS: atom_id res chain seq x y z
N MET A 1 59.75 51.96 14.52
CA MET A 1 60.87 51.37 15.29
C MET A 1 60.50 49.94 15.63
N LEU A 2 61.28 48.96 15.15
CA LEU A 2 61.08 47.51 15.32
C LEU A 2 61.58 47.01 16.68
N LYS A 3 60.90 46.03 17.30
CA LYS A 3 61.43 44.76 17.90
C LYS A 3 60.37 44.15 18.84
N ARG A 4 59.79 42.98 18.49
CA ARG A 4 60.26 41.58 18.72
C ARG A 4 60.18 41.14 20.19
N GLY A 5 59.39 40.08 20.43
CA GLY A 5 59.46 39.21 21.60
C GLY A 5 58.63 37.94 21.39
N ASN A 6 59.27 36.89 20.86
CA ASN A 6 58.74 35.51 20.87
C ASN A 6 58.82 34.97 22.31
N LEU A 7 57.80 34.24 22.76
CA LEU A 7 58.00 33.18 23.75
C LEU A 7 57.20 31.94 23.33
N ILE A 8 57.95 30.88 23.05
CA ILE A 8 57.46 29.53 22.81
C ILE A 8 57.12 28.95 24.17
N ALA A 9 55.86 28.56 24.37
CA ALA A 9 55.47 27.64 25.44
C ALA A 9 54.81 26.43 24.76
N ALA A 10 55.51 25.31 24.78
CA ALA A 10 54.98 24.02 24.39
C ALA A 10 53.77 23.71 25.28
N PHE A 11 52.62 23.41 24.66
CA PHE A 11 51.50 22.81 25.38
C PHE A 11 51.21 21.45 24.76
N THR A 12 51.40 20.47 25.60
CA THR A 12 51.33 19.04 25.36
C THR A 12 49.95 18.65 24.83
N MET A 13 49.97 17.78 23.82
CA MET A 13 48.83 17.08 23.24
C MET A 13 48.01 16.37 24.32
N VAL A 14 46.72 16.73 24.43
CA VAL A 14 45.70 15.86 25.01
C VAL A 14 44.54 15.81 24.04
N MET A 15 44.46 14.67 23.36
CA MET A 15 43.36 14.26 22.49
C MET A 15 42.15 13.92 23.36
N PHE A 16 41.09 14.73 23.30
CA PHE A 16 39.75 14.30 23.67
C PHE A 16 38.84 14.53 22.47
N MET A 17 38.54 13.42 21.80
CA MET A 17 37.53 13.32 20.76
C MET A 17 36.17 13.69 21.37
N THR A 18 35.58 14.79 20.90
CA THR A 18 34.13 14.95 20.94
C THR A 18 33.71 15.40 19.55
N VAL A 19 33.35 14.42 18.73
CA VAL A 19 32.64 14.68 17.47
C VAL A 19 31.31 15.32 17.87
N PRO A 20 30.92 16.47 17.32
CA PRO A 20 29.57 16.98 17.54
C PRO A 20 28.60 15.92 17.02
N LEU A 21 27.69 15.51 17.91
CA LEU A 21 26.57 14.62 17.63
C LEU A 21 25.72 15.32 16.57
N ILE A 22 26.01 15.06 15.30
CA ILE A 22 25.09 15.37 14.21
C ILE A 22 23.84 14.57 14.54
N PHE A 23 22.77 15.29 14.86
CA PHE A 23 21.42 14.78 14.80
C PHE A 23 21.21 14.34 13.35
N ILE A 24 21.50 13.07 13.08
CA ILE A 24 20.97 12.39 11.91
C ILE A 24 19.47 12.42 12.14
N PHE A 25 18.78 13.29 11.41
CA PHE A 25 17.35 13.17 11.19
C PHE A 25 17.16 11.72 10.74
N LEU A 26 16.56 10.89 11.60
CA LEU A 26 16.03 9.62 11.16
C LEU A 26 15.04 10.00 10.07
N GLU A 27 15.41 9.71 8.83
CA GLU A 27 14.47 9.66 7.72
C GLU A 27 13.32 8.83 8.25
N GLU A 28 12.15 9.48 8.34
CA GLU A 28 10.89 8.86 8.72
C GLU A 28 10.87 7.47 8.09
N ASP A 29 10.66 6.46 8.93
CA ASP A 29 10.40 5.10 8.48
C ASP A 29 9.30 5.19 7.41
N TYR A 30 9.72 5.22 6.14
CA TYR A 30 8.85 4.96 5.02
C TYR A 30 8.44 3.51 5.23
N ILE A 31 7.30 3.34 5.89
CA ILE A 31 6.57 2.10 5.88
C ILE A 31 6.26 1.88 4.41
N THR A 32 7.13 1.17 3.72
CA THR A 32 6.77 0.60 2.44
C THR A 32 5.65 -0.36 2.78
N SER A 33 4.42 0.08 2.52
CA SER A 33 3.35 -0.85 2.17
C SER A 33 4.01 -1.89 1.28
N PRO A 34 3.88 -3.20 1.57
CA PRO A 34 4.60 -4.22 0.84
C PRO A 34 4.45 -3.91 -0.65
N TYR A 35 5.56 -3.56 -1.28
CA TYR A 35 5.64 -3.37 -2.71
C TYR A 35 5.51 -4.78 -3.27
N VAL A 36 4.27 -5.16 -3.58
CA VAL A 36 3.92 -6.42 -4.22
C VAL A 36 4.11 -6.15 -5.71
N ASP A 37 5.33 -6.40 -6.19
CA ASP A 37 5.62 -6.61 -7.61
C ASP A 37 5.24 -8.05 -7.93
N ASP A 38 3.95 -8.31 -7.96
CA ASP A 38 3.44 -9.63 -8.24
C ASP A 38 2.17 -9.38 -9.06
N ASP A 39 2.02 -10.14 -10.13
CA ASP A 39 0.85 -10.14 -11.01
C ASP A 39 -0.44 -10.51 -10.23
N LYS A 40 -0.30 -10.73 -8.92
CA LYS A 40 -1.28 -11.21 -7.97
C LYS A 40 -1.10 -10.48 -6.63
N ALA A 41 -2.18 -9.90 -6.11
CA ALA A 41 -2.25 -9.43 -4.75
C ALA A 41 -3.26 -10.29 -3.97
N THR A 42 -2.90 -10.67 -2.74
CA THR A 42 -3.84 -11.35 -1.83
C THR A 42 -4.07 -10.49 -0.61
N PHE A 43 -5.33 -10.19 -0.35
CA PHE A 43 -5.80 -9.53 0.86
C PHE A 43 -6.64 -10.48 1.68
N SER A 44 -6.66 -10.29 2.99
CA SER A 44 -7.56 -11.01 3.87
C SER A 44 -8.00 -10.12 5.01
N GLY A 45 -9.10 -10.49 5.64
CA GLY A 45 -9.62 -9.74 6.76
C GLY A 45 -10.75 -10.45 7.46
N ASN A 46 -11.26 -9.81 8.51
CA ASN A 46 -12.40 -10.32 9.26
C ASN A 46 -13.37 -9.17 9.53
N ILE A 47 -14.64 -9.38 9.19
CA ILE A 47 -15.73 -8.44 9.46
C ILE A 47 -16.58 -9.03 10.59
N VAL A 48 -16.79 -8.26 11.65
CA VAL A 48 -17.46 -8.72 12.89
C VAL A 48 -18.84 -8.11 13.08
N GLN A 49 -19.28 -7.28 12.14
CA GLN A 49 -20.57 -6.59 12.18
C GLN A 49 -21.11 -6.46 10.76
N GLU A 50 -22.40 -6.77 10.58
CA GLU A 50 -23.08 -6.57 9.30
C GLU A 50 -23.11 -5.09 8.92
N GLY A 51 -22.94 -4.79 7.63
CA GLY A 51 -22.84 -3.43 7.11
C GLY A 51 -21.48 -2.76 7.30
N ASP A 52 -20.57 -3.35 8.08
CA ASP A 52 -19.18 -2.89 8.22
C ASP A 52 -18.36 -3.24 6.95
N SER A 53 -17.24 -2.53 6.76
CA SER A 53 -16.42 -2.65 5.56
C SER A 53 -14.91 -2.62 5.86
N ARG A 54 -14.13 -3.17 4.93
CA ARG A 54 -12.67 -3.14 4.94
C ARG A 54 -12.17 -2.62 3.60
N ILE A 55 -11.21 -1.69 3.66
CA ILE A 55 -10.60 -1.10 2.48
C ILE A 55 -9.21 -1.68 2.28
N HIS A 56 -8.92 -2.11 1.06
CA HIS A 56 -7.60 -2.47 0.56
C HIS A 56 -7.22 -1.54 -0.59
N SER A 57 -5.93 -1.48 -0.92
CA SER A 57 -5.47 -0.64 -2.03
C SER A 57 -4.25 -1.25 -2.70
N MET A 58 -4.16 -1.09 -4.02
CA MET A 58 -3.03 -1.55 -4.81
C MET A 58 -2.73 -0.59 -5.97
N ARG A 59 -1.47 -0.56 -6.39
CA ARG A 59 -1.03 0.17 -7.57
C ARG A 59 -1.41 -0.61 -8.83
N ILE A 60 -1.99 0.09 -9.81
CA ILE A 60 -2.23 -0.42 -11.17
C ILE A 60 -1.34 0.36 -12.13
N TYR A 61 -0.60 -0.36 -12.98
CA TYR A 61 0.31 0.20 -13.98
C TYR A 61 -0.35 0.31 -15.36
N ASP A 62 0.20 1.16 -16.22
CA ASP A 62 -0.38 1.51 -17.54
C ASP A 62 -0.54 0.33 -18.50
N ASN A 63 0.21 -0.76 -18.30
CA ASN A 63 0.21 -1.94 -19.16
C ASN A 63 -0.76 -3.04 -18.68
N VAL A 64 -1.54 -2.82 -17.61
CA VAL A 64 -2.58 -3.76 -17.17
C VAL A 64 -3.77 -3.67 -18.12
N THR A 65 -4.20 -4.82 -18.67
CA THR A 65 -5.31 -4.93 -19.61
C THR A 65 -6.59 -5.45 -18.96
N ARG A 66 -6.47 -6.18 -17.84
CA ARG A 66 -7.61 -6.70 -17.08
C ARG A 66 -7.25 -6.91 -15.62
N ILE A 67 -8.23 -6.66 -14.76
CA ILE A 67 -8.22 -7.02 -13.34
C ILE A 67 -9.23 -8.14 -13.13
N HIS A 68 -8.81 -9.20 -12.45
CA HIS A 68 -9.66 -10.30 -12.01
C HIS A 68 -9.66 -10.36 -10.49
N CYS A 69 -10.83 -10.19 -9.87
CA CYS A 69 -11.00 -10.26 -8.43
C CYS A 69 -11.81 -11.49 -8.03
N VAL A 70 -11.29 -12.26 -7.08
CA VAL A 70 -11.99 -13.39 -6.46
C VAL A 70 -12.10 -13.16 -4.96
N LEU A 71 -13.31 -12.96 -4.46
CA LEU A 71 -13.62 -12.84 -3.03
C LEU A 71 -14.25 -14.14 -2.52
N THR A 72 -13.69 -14.68 -1.45
CA THR A 72 -14.26 -15.80 -0.71
C THR A 72 -14.54 -15.38 0.72
N CYS A 73 -15.73 -15.68 1.23
CA CYS A 73 -16.27 -15.13 2.50
C CYS A 73 -16.87 -16.19 3.43
N GLY A 74 -16.58 -17.48 3.21
CA GLY A 74 -16.90 -18.55 4.16
C GLY A 74 -18.40 -18.72 4.48
N GLY A 75 -19.29 -18.36 3.55
CA GLY A 75 -20.74 -18.45 3.70
C GLY A 75 -21.43 -17.18 4.23
N ALA A 76 -20.68 -16.10 4.47
CA ALA A 76 -21.26 -14.76 4.57
C ALA A 76 -21.54 -14.18 3.17
N ASP A 77 -22.32 -13.12 3.10
CA ASP A 77 -22.66 -12.40 1.88
C ASP A 77 -21.89 -11.07 1.88
N PHE A 78 -20.67 -11.10 1.31
CA PHE A 78 -19.79 -9.94 1.27
C PHE A 78 -19.67 -9.44 -0.16
N ASP A 79 -20.01 -8.18 -0.36
CA ASP A 79 -19.90 -7.48 -1.62
C ASP A 79 -18.47 -6.94 -1.81
N LEU A 80 -18.06 -6.78 -3.07
CA LEU A 80 -16.81 -6.13 -3.46
C LEU A 80 -17.08 -4.87 -4.28
N TYR A 81 -16.50 -3.75 -3.91
CA TYR A 81 -16.56 -2.50 -4.68
C TYR A 81 -15.15 -2.07 -5.05
N GLY A 82 -14.93 -1.70 -6.30
CA GLY A 82 -13.65 -1.17 -6.79
C GLY A 82 -13.79 0.27 -7.29
N ARG A 83 -12.81 1.12 -6.96
CA ARG A 83 -12.73 2.49 -7.46
C ARG A 83 -11.29 2.98 -7.60
N PHE A 84 -10.98 3.68 -8.68
CA PHE A 84 -9.66 4.26 -8.94
C PHE A 84 -9.54 5.65 -8.31
N GLY A 85 -8.36 5.95 -7.73
CA GLY A 85 -7.98 7.26 -7.20
C GLY A 85 -8.62 7.64 -5.85
N GLU A 86 -9.85 7.22 -5.59
CA GLU A 86 -10.60 7.50 -4.36
C GLU A 86 -11.21 6.23 -3.75
N ARG A 87 -11.54 6.27 -2.46
CA ARG A 87 -12.18 5.14 -1.78
C ARG A 87 -13.61 4.95 -2.33
N PRO A 88 -14.01 3.71 -2.66
CA PRO A 88 -15.38 3.44 -3.05
C PRO A 88 -16.35 3.63 -1.87
N SER A 89 -17.61 3.89 -2.21
CA SER A 89 -18.75 3.86 -1.30
C SER A 89 -19.86 3.00 -1.91
N ILE A 90 -20.97 2.83 -1.20
CA ILE A 90 -22.14 2.10 -1.73
C ILE A 90 -22.82 2.82 -2.91
N ASP A 91 -22.58 4.13 -3.06
CA ASP A 91 -23.17 4.96 -4.10
C ASP A 91 -22.15 5.39 -5.16
N GLU A 92 -20.85 5.23 -4.90
CA GLU A 92 -19.76 5.68 -5.77
C GLU A 92 -18.69 4.60 -5.92
N TYR A 93 -18.66 3.96 -7.10
CA TYR A 93 -17.73 2.90 -7.47
C TYR A 93 -17.59 2.81 -8.99
N ASP A 94 -16.48 2.24 -9.47
CA ASP A 94 -16.25 1.97 -10.90
C ASP A 94 -16.73 0.56 -11.28
N PHE A 95 -16.60 -0.41 -10.36
CA PHE A 95 -17.14 -1.75 -10.52
C PHE A 95 -17.60 -2.35 -9.18
N ILE A 96 -18.47 -3.36 -9.28
CA ILE A 96 -19.07 -4.04 -8.13
C ILE A 96 -19.22 -5.55 -8.40
N GLY A 97 -19.02 -6.37 -7.37
CA GLY A 97 -19.54 -7.73 -7.23
C GLY A 97 -20.48 -7.80 -6.03
N TYR A 98 -21.61 -8.49 -6.18
CA TYR A 98 -22.67 -8.59 -5.17
C TYR A 98 -23.36 -9.98 -5.19
N SER A 99 -22.59 -11.04 -5.37
CA SER A 99 -23.05 -12.42 -5.39
C SER A 99 -23.03 -13.03 -3.99
N SER A 100 -24.07 -13.79 -3.65
CA SER A 100 -24.32 -14.25 -2.27
C SER A 100 -23.29 -15.22 -1.68
N GLU A 101 -22.49 -15.90 -2.50
CA GLU A 101 -21.51 -16.91 -2.05
C GLU A 101 -20.04 -16.44 -2.23
N GLY A 102 -19.84 -15.13 -2.39
CA GLY A 102 -18.56 -14.51 -2.71
C GLY A 102 -18.51 -13.97 -4.14
N GLU A 103 -17.42 -13.32 -4.53
CA GLU A 103 -17.33 -12.56 -5.77
C GLU A 103 -16.34 -13.14 -6.77
N ASN A 104 -16.70 -13.04 -8.05
CA ASN A 104 -15.82 -13.31 -9.18
C ASN A 104 -16.07 -12.21 -10.23
N VAL A 105 -15.19 -11.21 -10.26
CA VAL A 105 -15.38 -9.97 -11.03
C VAL A 105 -14.21 -9.78 -11.98
N TYR A 106 -14.52 -9.43 -13.22
CA TYR A 106 -13.55 -8.98 -14.21
C TYR A 106 -13.78 -7.51 -14.54
N TYR A 107 -12.68 -6.75 -14.66
CA TYR A 107 -12.69 -5.35 -15.07
C TYR A 107 -11.63 -5.11 -16.14
N ASP A 108 -12.09 -4.79 -17.35
CA ASP A 108 -11.23 -4.61 -18.52
C ASP A 108 -10.72 -3.17 -18.65
N TYR A 109 -9.51 -3.04 -19.18
CA TYR A 109 -8.86 -1.76 -19.50
C TYR A 109 -8.84 -0.77 -18.32
N PRO A 110 -8.25 -1.16 -17.17
CA PRO A 110 -8.21 -0.30 -16.00
C PRO A 110 -7.36 0.96 -16.23
N GLU A 111 -7.73 2.04 -15.55
CA GLU A 111 -6.88 3.21 -15.46
C GLU A 111 -5.66 2.90 -14.61
N SER A 112 -4.50 3.44 -14.99
CA SER A 112 -3.34 3.38 -14.09
C SER A 112 -3.55 4.32 -12.92
N GLY A 113 -3.11 3.91 -11.74
CA GLY A 113 -3.44 4.65 -10.54
C GLY A 113 -3.34 3.81 -9.27
N ILE A 114 -4.05 4.25 -8.26
CA ILE A 114 -4.33 3.45 -7.07
C ILE A 114 -5.74 2.92 -7.23
N LEU A 115 -5.91 1.61 -7.23
CA LEU A 115 -7.19 0.96 -7.11
C LEU A 115 -7.49 0.78 -5.62
N HIS A 116 -8.63 1.29 -5.18
CA HIS A 116 -9.19 1.04 -3.85
C HIS A 116 -10.29 -0.02 -3.95
N LEU A 117 -10.20 -1.03 -3.09
CA LEU A 117 -11.15 -2.14 -3.03
C LEU A 117 -11.83 -2.12 -1.66
N MET A 118 -13.16 -2.11 -1.63
CA MET A 118 -13.95 -2.23 -0.42
C MET A 118 -14.65 -3.58 -0.38
N VAL A 119 -14.33 -4.38 0.63
CA VAL A 119 -15.10 -5.57 0.99
C VAL A 119 -16.12 -5.14 2.05
N ARG A 120 -17.40 -5.32 1.77
CA ARG A 120 -18.49 -4.89 2.66
C ARG A 120 -19.37 -6.08 3.03
N SER A 121 -19.73 -6.21 4.31
CA SER A 121 -20.74 -7.18 4.71
C SER A 121 -22.13 -6.70 4.31
N TYR A 122 -22.75 -7.36 3.32
CA TYR A 122 -24.18 -7.21 3.05
C TYR A 122 -24.99 -8.01 4.08
N SER A 123 -24.61 -9.28 4.31
CA SER A 123 -25.11 -10.07 5.43
C SER A 123 -24.06 -11.07 5.95
N GLY A 124 -24.18 -11.48 7.21
CA GLY A 124 -23.22 -12.35 7.86
C GLY A 124 -21.93 -11.67 8.32
N ILE A 125 -21.13 -12.43 9.05
CA ILE A 125 -19.84 -12.00 9.59
C ILE A 125 -18.83 -13.12 9.39
N GLY A 126 -17.55 -12.78 9.35
CA GLY A 126 -16.51 -13.77 9.24
C GLY A 126 -15.27 -13.29 8.51
N HIS A 127 -14.41 -14.27 8.25
CA HIS A 127 -13.17 -14.09 7.54
C HIS A 127 -13.40 -14.10 6.03
N TYR A 128 -12.61 -13.31 5.31
CA TYR A 128 -12.58 -13.35 3.85
C TYR A 128 -11.14 -13.39 3.33
N ASN A 129 -11.00 -13.94 2.13
CA ASN A 129 -9.81 -13.82 1.29
C ASN A 129 -10.21 -13.18 -0.04
N LEU A 130 -9.45 -12.18 -0.45
CA LEU A 130 -9.60 -11.48 -1.72
C LEU A 130 -8.31 -11.67 -2.52
N LEU A 131 -8.41 -12.40 -3.63
CA LEU A 131 -7.37 -12.51 -4.63
C LEU A 131 -7.64 -11.46 -5.72
N VAL A 132 -6.60 -10.75 -6.13
CA VAL A 132 -6.62 -9.83 -7.26
C VAL A 132 -5.51 -10.26 -8.22
N GLU A 133 -5.85 -10.62 -9.44
CA GLU A 133 -4.91 -10.98 -10.50
C GLU A 133 -4.94 -9.90 -11.58
N LEU A 134 -3.76 -9.56 -12.09
CA LEU A 134 -3.56 -8.58 -13.16
C LEU A 134 -3.13 -9.29 -14.43
N GLU A 135 -3.82 -9.03 -15.52
CA GLU A 135 -3.36 -9.38 -16.87
C GLU A 135 -2.70 -8.15 -17.49
N TYR A 136 -1.59 -8.36 -18.19
CA TYR A 136 -0.83 -7.31 -18.84
C TYR A 136 -0.88 -7.47 -20.36
N SER A 137 -0.68 -6.37 -21.09
CA SER A 137 -0.42 -6.45 -22.53
C SER A 137 0.90 -7.18 -22.78
N GLU A 138 0.93 -8.09 -23.77
CA GLU A 138 2.18 -8.69 -24.23
C GLU A 138 3.16 -7.57 -24.65
N THR A 139 4.37 -7.58 -24.09
CA THR A 139 5.47 -6.76 -24.60
C THR A 139 6.00 -7.42 -25.86
N GLU A 140 5.87 -6.76 -27.01
CA GLU A 140 6.60 -7.16 -28.21
C GLU A 140 8.11 -7.03 -27.93
N GLU A 141 8.84 -8.15 -28.01
CA GLU A 141 10.32 -8.20 -27.90
C GLU A 141 11.04 -7.63 -29.13
#